data_AF-A0A2N8P5J4-F1
#
_entry.id   AF-A0A2N8P5J4-F1
#
_cell.length_a   1.000
_cell.length_b   1.000
_cell.length_c   1.000
_cell.angle_alpha   90.00
_cell.angle_beta   90.00
_cell.angle_gamma   90.00
#
_symmetry.space_group_name_H-M   'P 1'
#
loop_
_entity.id
_entity.type
_entity.pdbx_description
1 polymer ?
#
loop_
_entity_poly.entity_id
_entity_poly.type
_entity_poly.pdbx_seq_one_letter_code
_entity_poly.pdbx_strand_id
1 'polypeptide(L)'
;MAFRRRTRADREFRKAQQEGFALLQMLAQEPSPFDAAQAEEPVAPAGSDAVVPDFLPPEFRAPCRQDVSGFMMRWDLPLVIDGEVHACHCGAYRNWIVFNMRDDSVWLRCEAGHEAEETRLDTAWYNRNSGPVDHFHPTLEDGLRHLGH
;
A
#
# COMPACT_ATOMS: atom_id res chain seq x y z
N MET A 1 39.88 -8.30 -1.03
CA MET A 1 39.08 -9.54 -1.23
C MET A 1 37.55 -9.36 -1.10
N ALA A 2 37.02 -8.22 -0.61
CA ALA A 2 35.58 -8.01 -0.43
C ALA A 2 34.78 -7.78 -1.74
N PHE A 3 35.36 -7.15 -2.77
CA PHE A 3 34.68 -6.85 -4.04
C PHE A 3 34.23 -8.10 -4.82
N ARG A 4 35.03 -9.17 -4.83
CA ARG A 4 34.70 -10.43 -5.53
C ARG A 4 33.58 -11.22 -4.85
N ARG A 5 33.35 -11.01 -3.55
CA ARG A 5 32.24 -11.64 -2.81
C ARG A 5 30.92 -10.93 -3.10
N ARG A 6 30.93 -9.59 -3.21
CA ARG A 6 29.76 -8.80 -3.64
C ARG A 6 29.31 -9.15 -5.06
N THR A 7 30.23 -9.27 -6.02
CA THR A 7 29.86 -9.61 -7.40
C THR A 7 29.31 -11.03 -7.55
N ARG A 8 29.72 -11.96 -6.67
CA ARG A 8 29.15 -13.30 -6.61
C ARG A 8 27.74 -13.29 -6.02
N ALA A 9 27.55 -12.62 -4.89
CA ALA A 9 26.23 -12.50 -4.25
C ALA A 9 25.19 -11.82 -5.17
N ASP A 10 25.59 -10.77 -5.88
CA ASP A 10 24.77 -10.09 -6.89
C ASP A 10 24.34 -11.01 -8.04
N ARG A 11 25.26 -11.85 -8.51
CA ARG A 11 24.98 -12.82 -9.58
C ARG A 11 24.04 -13.92 -9.09
N GLU A 12 24.24 -14.41 -7.87
CA GLU A 12 23.38 -15.41 -7.23
C GLU A 12 21.96 -14.85 -7.02
N PHE A 13 21.83 -13.60 -6.57
CA PHE A 13 20.54 -12.93 -6.42
C PHE A 13 19.80 -12.75 -7.76
N ARG A 14 20.48 -12.27 -8.80
CA ARG A 14 19.88 -12.13 -10.14
C ARG A 14 19.49 -13.47 -10.76
N LYS A 15 20.27 -14.52 -10.51
CA LYS A 15 19.96 -15.88 -10.95
C LYS A 15 18.69 -16.41 -10.26
N ALA A 16 18.59 -16.24 -8.94
CA ALA A 16 17.38 -16.63 -8.19
C ALA A 16 16.13 -15.87 -8.65
N GLN A 17 16.27 -14.57 -8.97
CA GLN A 17 15.17 -13.77 -9.55
C GLN A 17 14.72 -14.29 -10.92
N GLN A 18 15.67 -14.66 -11.80
CA GLN A 18 15.36 -15.24 -13.11
C GLN A 18 14.68 -16.61 -12.98
N GLU A 19 15.16 -17.47 -12.09
CA GLU A 19 14.58 -18.80 -11.83
C GLU A 19 13.15 -18.69 -11.25
N GLY A 20 12.94 -17.77 -10.30
CA GLY A 20 11.61 -17.51 -9.75
C GLY A 20 10.63 -16.98 -10.80
N PHE A 21 11.08 -16.05 -11.66
CA PHE A 21 10.24 -15.53 -12.74
C PHE A 21 9.91 -16.60 -13.79
N ALA A 22 10.86 -17.47 -14.12
CA ALA A 22 10.62 -18.59 -15.03
C ALA A 22 9.58 -19.58 -14.47
N LEU A 23 9.64 -19.87 -13.17
CA LEU A 23 8.67 -20.74 -12.50
C LEU A 23 7.26 -20.12 -12.49
N LEU A 24 7.16 -18.81 -12.27
CA LEU A 24 5.89 -18.08 -12.37
C LEU A 24 5.33 -18.08 -13.80
N GLN A 25 6.17 -17.96 -14.83
CA GLN A 25 5.72 -18.05 -16.23
C GLN A 25 5.20 -19.43 -16.60
N MET A 26 5.82 -20.50 -16.09
CA MET A 26 5.33 -21.87 -16.32
C MET A 26 3.96 -22.08 -15.68
N LEU A 27 3.76 -21.59 -14.46
CA LEU A 27 2.47 -21.65 -13.77
C LEU A 27 1.40 -20.80 -14.47
N ALA A 28 1.79 -19.65 -15.03
CA ALA A 28 0.88 -18.78 -15.78
C ALA A 28 0.49 -19.37 -17.16
N GLN A 29 1.24 -20.33 -17.69
CA GLN A 29 0.91 -21.06 -18.91
C GLN A 29 0.00 -22.28 -18.67
N GLU A 30 -0.23 -22.67 -17.41
CA GLU A 30 -1.25 -23.67 -17.13
C GLU A 30 -2.63 -23.05 -17.44
N PRO A 31 -3.40 -23.61 -18.39
CA PRO A 31 -4.72 -23.09 -18.70
C PRO A 31 -5.56 -23.17 -17.43
N SER A 32 -6.13 -22.03 -17.03
CA SER A 32 -7.00 -22.00 -15.86
C SER A 32 -8.20 -22.90 -16.14
N PRO A 33 -8.69 -23.69 -15.17
CA PRO A 33 -9.96 -24.42 -15.31
C PRO A 33 -11.15 -23.51 -15.66
N PHE A 34 -11.00 -22.19 -15.50
CA PHE A 34 -11.99 -21.17 -15.84
C PHE A 34 -11.92 -20.67 -17.29
N ASP A 35 -10.82 -20.87 -18.03
CA ASP A 35 -10.69 -20.37 -19.41
C ASP A 35 -11.62 -21.12 -20.38
N ALA A 36 -11.94 -22.39 -20.09
CA ALA A 36 -12.86 -23.21 -20.89
C ALA A 36 -14.35 -22.82 -20.71
N ALA A 37 -14.68 -22.02 -19.70
CA ALA A 37 -16.07 -21.65 -19.38
C ALA A 37 -16.54 -20.35 -20.07
N GLN A 38 -15.65 -19.63 -20.77
CA GLN A 38 -15.98 -18.31 -21.34
C GLN A 38 -16.49 -18.35 -22.80
N ALA A 39 -16.72 -19.52 -23.38
CA ALA A 39 -17.28 -19.64 -24.73
C ALA A 39 -18.77 -19.99 -24.68
N GLU A 40 -19.61 -19.03 -24.28
CA GLU A 40 -21.02 -18.89 -24.68
C GLU A 40 -21.62 -17.62 -24.03
N GLU A 41 -21.38 -16.45 -24.63
CA GLU A 41 -22.17 -15.25 -24.35
C GLU A 41 -23.39 -15.20 -25.28
N PRO A 42 -24.65 -15.31 -24.77
CA PRO A 42 -25.80 -14.81 -25.49
C PRO A 42 -25.93 -13.30 -25.25
N VAL A 43 -25.80 -12.53 -26.33
CA VAL A 43 -26.10 -11.09 -26.38
C VAL A 43 -27.60 -10.87 -26.20
N ALA A 44 -28.02 -10.16 -25.14
CA ALA A 44 -29.35 -9.56 -24.98
C ALA A 44 -29.30 -8.37 -23.99
N PRO A 45 -30.23 -7.41 -24.07
CA PRO A 45 -29.89 -6.00 -24.30
C PRO A 45 -29.79 -5.12 -23.04
N ALA A 46 -29.18 -3.95 -23.24
CA ALA A 46 -29.06 -2.86 -22.27
C ALA A 46 -30.40 -2.47 -21.62
N GLY A 47 -30.44 -2.54 -20.29
CA GLY A 47 -31.54 -2.02 -19.47
C GLY A 47 -31.41 -2.36 -18.00
N SER A 48 -31.25 -1.32 -17.18
CA SER A 48 -31.44 -1.22 -15.71
C SER A 48 -30.61 -2.11 -14.79
N ASP A 49 -29.81 -1.44 -13.93
CA ASP A 49 -29.26 -1.91 -12.65
C ASP A 49 -28.94 -3.39 -12.56
N ALA A 50 -27.73 -3.75 -13.02
CA ALA A 50 -27.08 -4.97 -12.58
C ALA A 50 -26.79 -4.83 -11.08
N VAL A 51 -27.77 -5.22 -10.24
CA VAL A 51 -27.57 -5.45 -8.81
C VAL A 51 -26.58 -6.61 -8.70
N VAL A 52 -25.29 -6.27 -8.60
CA VAL A 52 -24.25 -7.23 -8.28
C VAL A 52 -24.67 -7.89 -6.96
N PRO A 53 -24.87 -9.22 -6.93
CA PRO A 53 -25.20 -9.91 -5.70
C PRO A 53 -24.12 -9.58 -4.67
N ASP A 54 -24.55 -9.04 -3.53
CA ASP A 54 -23.68 -8.68 -2.41
C ASP A 54 -23.13 -9.99 -1.81
N PHE A 55 -22.08 -10.53 -2.45
CA PHE A 55 -21.67 -11.94 -2.35
C PHE A 55 -21.13 -12.34 -0.96
N LEU A 56 -20.83 -11.36 -0.11
CA LEU A 56 -20.40 -11.56 1.27
C LEU A 56 -21.01 -10.46 2.14
N PRO A 57 -21.74 -10.80 3.22
CA PRO A 57 -22.21 -9.81 4.17
C PRO A 57 -21.04 -8.93 4.65
N PRO A 58 -21.25 -7.62 4.87
CA PRO A 58 -20.17 -6.67 5.19
C PRO A 58 -19.28 -7.10 6.35
N GLU A 59 -19.84 -7.78 7.34
CA GLU A 59 -19.12 -8.29 8.52
C GLU A 59 -18.11 -9.40 8.22
N PHE A 60 -18.20 -10.06 7.06
CA PHE A 60 -17.30 -11.14 6.63
C PHE A 60 -16.32 -10.70 5.55
N ARG A 61 -16.39 -9.44 5.10
CA ARG A 61 -15.38 -8.90 4.18
C ARG A 61 -14.12 -8.62 4.95
N ALA A 62 -12.98 -8.95 4.35
CA ALA A 62 -11.71 -8.41 4.83
C ALA A 62 -11.85 -6.87 4.84
N PRO A 63 -11.53 -6.18 5.95
CA PRO A 63 -11.62 -4.73 6.01
C PRO A 63 -10.90 -4.14 4.80
N CYS A 64 -11.63 -3.43 3.95
CA CYS A 64 -10.97 -2.73 2.86
C CYS A 64 -10.20 -1.57 3.45
N ARG A 65 -9.20 -1.08 2.73
CA ARG A 65 -8.39 0.02 3.23
C ARG A 65 -9.27 1.24 3.56
N GLN A 66 -10.37 1.47 2.86
CA GLN A 66 -11.27 2.60 3.12
C GLN A 66 -12.12 2.42 4.39
N ASP A 67 -12.19 1.22 4.97
CA ASP A 67 -13.00 0.91 6.15
C ASP A 67 -12.31 1.26 7.48
N VAL A 68 -11.17 1.96 7.48
CA VAL A 68 -10.30 2.12 8.67
C VAL A 68 -10.18 3.56 9.06
N SER A 69 -10.39 3.88 10.34
CA SER A 69 -10.45 5.27 10.86
C SER A 69 -9.21 6.10 10.54
N GLY A 70 -8.07 5.45 10.37
CA GLY A 70 -6.92 5.96 9.65
C GLY A 70 -5.75 4.98 9.63
N PHE A 71 -4.93 5.00 8.57
CA PHE A 71 -3.67 4.25 8.51
C PHE A 71 -2.52 5.10 8.96
N MET A 72 -1.50 4.45 9.53
CA MET A 72 -0.27 5.09 9.89
C MET A 72 0.90 4.39 9.20
N MET A 73 1.88 5.17 8.75
CA MET A 73 3.18 4.66 8.36
C MET A 73 4.28 5.60 8.82
N ARG A 74 5.42 5.02 9.20
CA ARG A 74 6.62 5.80 9.52
C ARG A 74 7.38 6.11 8.24
N TRP A 75 7.87 7.34 8.13
CA TRP A 75 8.63 7.85 7.01
C TRP A 75 9.96 8.41 7.51
N ASP A 76 11.00 7.57 7.45
CA ASP A 76 12.33 7.87 8.01
C ASP A 76 13.17 8.81 7.11
N LEU A 77 12.80 8.92 5.83
CA LEU A 77 13.48 9.75 4.84
C LEU A 77 12.99 11.22 4.93
N PRO A 78 13.73 12.19 4.37
CA PRO A 78 13.19 13.52 4.14
C PRO A 78 11.94 13.44 3.26
N LEU A 79 10.84 14.01 3.72
CA LEU A 79 9.60 14.03 2.95
C LEU A 79 9.71 15.10 1.88
N VAL A 80 9.64 14.71 0.61
CA VAL A 80 9.72 15.63 -0.53
C VAL A 80 8.35 15.71 -1.19
N ILE A 81 7.77 16.91 -1.22
CA ILE A 81 6.45 17.19 -1.77
C ILE A 81 6.63 18.27 -2.83
N ASP A 82 6.19 18.00 -4.07
CA ASP A 82 6.38 18.89 -5.23
C ASP A 82 7.83 19.35 -5.48
N GLY A 83 8.81 18.55 -5.04
CA GLY A 83 10.23 18.87 -5.16
C GLY A 83 10.82 19.69 -3.99
N GLU A 84 10.00 20.06 -3.01
CA GLU A 84 10.43 20.76 -1.80
C GLU A 84 10.53 19.79 -0.61
N VAL A 85 11.57 19.94 0.21
CA VAL A 85 11.68 19.18 1.46
C VAL A 85 10.71 19.76 2.47
N HIS A 86 9.70 18.99 2.84
CA HIS A 86 8.73 19.37 3.85
C HIS A 86 9.40 19.37 5.23
N ALA A 87 9.28 20.51 5.93
CA ALA A 87 9.80 20.71 7.27
C ALA A 87 8.69 21.22 8.19
N CYS A 88 8.66 20.69 9.41
CA CYS A 88 7.78 21.17 10.47
C CYS A 88 8.20 22.59 10.86
N HIS A 89 7.26 23.35 11.42
CA HIS A 89 7.55 24.65 12.05
C HIS A 89 8.58 24.56 13.21
N CYS A 90 8.77 23.37 13.81
CA CYS A 90 9.82 23.14 14.80
C CYS A 90 11.22 22.83 14.20
N GLY A 91 11.34 22.76 12.87
CA GLY A 91 12.58 22.46 12.15
C GLY A 91 12.85 20.97 11.90
N ALA A 92 11.98 20.07 12.37
CA ALA A 92 12.06 18.65 12.03
C ALA A 92 11.71 18.43 10.55
N TYR A 93 12.55 17.70 9.81
CA TYR A 93 12.36 17.44 8.37
C TYR A 93 12.40 15.95 7.99
N ARG A 94 12.61 15.06 8.97
CA ARG A 94 12.71 13.61 8.82
C ARG A 94 11.88 12.90 9.89
N ASN A 95 11.77 11.57 9.78
CA ASN A 95 11.10 10.71 10.77
C ASN A 95 9.65 11.14 11.00
N TRP A 96 8.94 11.35 9.89
CA TRP A 96 7.54 11.71 9.89
C TRP A 96 6.68 10.49 10.15
N ILE A 97 5.53 10.69 10.79
CA ILE A 97 4.45 9.72 10.80
C ILE A 97 3.38 10.26 9.87
N VAL A 98 3.07 9.51 8.81
CA VAL A 98 2.04 9.87 7.86
C VAL A 98 0.76 9.15 8.25
N PHE A 99 -0.31 9.91 8.43
CA PHE A 99 -1.66 9.41 8.65
C PHE A 99 -2.47 9.55 7.37
N ASN A 100 -3.21 8.51 7.01
CA ASN A 100 -4.26 8.61 6.00
C ASN A 100 -5.60 8.39 6.70
N MET A 101 -6.44 9.42 6.73
CA MET A 101 -7.72 9.44 7.42
C MET A 101 -8.84 8.94 6.49
N ARG A 102 -10.01 8.57 7.05
CA ARG A 102 -11.17 8.09 6.26
C ARG A 102 -11.76 9.12 5.30
N ASP A 103 -11.53 10.39 5.55
CA ASP A 103 -12.00 11.51 4.73
C ASP A 103 -11.03 11.83 3.57
N ASP A 104 -10.14 10.89 3.25
CA ASP A 104 -9.07 11.03 2.28
C ASP A 104 -8.04 12.13 2.59
N SER A 105 -8.07 12.69 3.80
CA SER A 105 -7.06 13.65 4.26
C SER A 105 -5.79 12.93 4.70
N VAL A 106 -4.64 13.51 4.34
CA VAL A 106 -3.33 13.04 4.78
C VAL A 106 -2.78 14.01 5.82
N TRP A 107 -2.42 13.47 6.97
CA TRP A 107 -1.83 14.25 8.06
C TRP A 107 -0.38 13.81 8.30
N LEU A 108 0.45 14.76 8.70
CA LEU A 108 1.85 14.54 9.02
C LEU A 108 2.09 14.88 10.48
N ARG A 109 2.75 13.97 11.19
CA ARG A 109 3.23 14.19 12.55
C ARG A 109 4.74 14.13 12.61
N CYS A 110 5.37 15.14 13.20
CA CYS A 110 6.81 15.13 13.43
C CYS A 110 7.18 14.42 14.75
N GLU A 111 8.47 14.13 14.95
CA GLU A 111 8.98 13.52 16.19
C GLU A 111 8.66 14.33 17.45
N ALA A 112 8.53 15.66 17.34
CA ALA A 112 8.15 16.53 18.44
C ALA A 112 6.64 16.48 18.77
N GLY A 113 5.86 15.71 18.03
CA GLY A 113 4.43 15.52 18.25
C GLY A 113 3.53 16.60 17.62
N HIS A 114 4.08 17.47 16.77
CA HIS A 114 3.25 18.42 16.02
C HIS A 114 2.58 17.72 14.84
N GLU A 115 1.27 17.94 14.72
CA GLU A 115 0.44 17.40 13.66
C GLU A 115 -0.01 18.53 12.73
N ALA A 116 0.05 18.27 11.42
CA ALA A 116 -0.43 19.18 10.39
C ALA A 116 -1.10 18.39 9.27
N GLU A 117 -2.25 18.87 8.82
CA GLU A 117 -2.86 18.39 7.58
C GLU A 117 -2.00 18.84 6.39
N GLU A 118 -1.71 17.92 5.48
CA GLU A 118 -0.93 18.19 4.27
C GLU A 118 -1.81 17.99 3.04
N THR A 119 -2.33 19.09 2.52
CA THR A 119 -3.30 19.11 1.41
C THR A 119 -2.70 18.73 0.06
N ARG A 120 -1.36 18.73 -0.06
CA ARG A 120 -0.65 18.29 -1.27
C ARG A 120 -0.53 16.77 -1.36
N LEU A 121 -0.78 16.06 -0.26
CA LEU A 121 -0.74 14.61 -0.21
C LEU A 121 -2.17 14.07 -0.15
N ASP A 122 -2.44 13.08 -0.99
CA ASP A 122 -3.74 12.41 -1.06
C ASP A 122 -3.61 10.92 -0.71
N THR A 123 -4.77 10.26 -0.58
CA THR A 123 -4.84 8.81 -0.35
C THR A 123 -4.12 8.02 -1.45
N ALA A 124 -4.10 8.51 -2.70
CA ALA A 124 -3.39 7.84 -3.79
C ALA A 124 -1.87 7.86 -3.60
N TRP A 125 -1.30 8.99 -3.16
CA TRP A 125 0.10 9.10 -2.76
C TRP A 125 0.39 8.17 -1.60
N TYR A 126 -0.45 8.17 -0.56
CA TYR A 126 -0.26 7.29 0.60
C TYR A 126 -0.20 5.83 0.16
N ASN A 127 -1.16 5.39 -0.65
CA ASN A 127 -1.24 4.01 -1.14
C ASN A 127 -0.02 3.59 -1.98
N ARG A 128 0.50 4.49 -2.82
CA ARG A 128 1.66 4.21 -3.67
C ARG A 128 2.97 4.09 -2.88
N ASN A 129 3.08 4.83 -1.78
CA ASN A 129 4.30 4.94 -0.99
C ASN A 129 4.30 4.06 0.26
N SER A 130 3.12 3.68 0.75
CA SER A 130 2.97 2.72 1.84
C SER A 130 3.36 1.32 1.36
N GLY A 131 4.20 0.63 2.13
CA GLY A 131 4.45 -0.79 1.96
C GLY A 131 3.22 -1.65 2.33
N PRO A 132 3.35 -2.99 2.29
CA PRO A 132 2.36 -3.90 2.85
C PRO A 132 1.98 -3.45 4.27
N VAL A 133 0.69 -3.41 4.56
CA VAL A 133 0.22 -3.02 5.90
C VAL A 133 0.57 -4.15 6.87
N ASP A 134 1.59 -3.94 7.69
CA ASP A 134 2.04 -4.94 8.68
C ASP A 134 1.11 -5.00 9.90
N HIS A 135 0.46 -3.88 10.25
CA HIS A 135 -0.43 -3.78 11.41
C HIS A 135 -1.62 -2.84 11.16
N PHE A 136 -2.78 -3.26 11.66
CA PHE A 136 -4.02 -2.50 11.63
C PHE A 136 -4.31 -1.96 13.03
N HIS A 137 -4.57 -0.65 13.14
CA HIS A 137 -4.93 -0.01 14.39
C HIS A 137 -6.35 0.56 14.32
N PRO A 138 -7.26 0.13 15.22
CA PRO A 138 -8.65 0.60 15.22
C PRO A 138 -8.79 2.05 15.73
N THR A 139 -7.76 2.65 16.32
CA THR A 139 -7.77 4.05 16.77
C THR A 139 -6.42 4.72 16.54
N LEU A 140 -6.42 6.06 16.45
CA LEU A 140 -5.21 6.88 16.29
C LEU A 140 -4.22 6.65 17.45
N GLU A 141 -4.73 6.65 18.68
CA GLU A 141 -3.94 6.46 19.90
C GLU A 141 -3.27 5.08 19.95
N ASP A 142 -3.95 4.05 19.49
CA ASP A 142 -3.39 2.69 19.45
C ASP A 142 -2.24 2.57 18.43
N GLY A 143 -2.37 3.26 17.29
CA GLY A 143 -1.30 3.33 16.30
C GLY A 143 -0.09 4.15 16.79
N LEU A 144 -0.31 5.27 17.47
CA LEU A 144 0.78 6.05 18.09
C LEU A 144 1.55 5.23 19.11
N ARG A 145 0.83 4.50 19.98
CA ARG A 145 1.44 3.62 20.99
C ARG A 145 2.28 2.53 20.34
N HIS A 146 1.81 1.93 19.25
CA HIS A 146 2.57 0.93 18.49
C HIS A 146 3.85 1.50 17.88
N LEU A 147 3.82 2.78 17.46
CA LEU A 147 4.97 3.49 16.93
C LEU A 147 5.91 4.03 18.03
N GLY A 148 5.60 3.82 19.31
CA GLY A 148 6.43 4.20 20.45
C GLY A 148 6.23 5.63 20.94
N HIS A 149 5.07 6.23 20.66
CA HIS A 149 4.68 7.59 21.06
C HIS A 149 3.55 7.62 22.08
#